data_AF-A0A2V7MHR0-F1
#
_entry.id   AF-A0A2V7MHR0-F1
#
_cell.length_a   1.000
_cell.length_b   1.000
_cell.length_c   1.000
_cell.angle_alpha   90.00
_cell.angle_beta   90.00
_cell.angle_gamma   90.00
#
_symmetry.space_group_name_H-M   'P 1'
#
loop_
_entity.id
_entity.type
_entity.pdbx_description
1 polymer ?
#
loop_
_entity_poly.entity_id
_entity_poly.type
_entity_poly.pdbx_seq_one_letter_code
_entity_poly.pdbx_strand_id
1 'polypeptide(L)' 'MPIYEYRCTECDTRFSQQEGIEEHGRKRPACPKCKSRAVEQVFSPFFAKTVRKS' A
#
# COMPACT_ATOMS: atom_id res chain seq x y z
N MET A 1 13.73 1.42 1.18
CA MET A 1 12.68 0.37 1.19
C MET A 1 11.39 1.02 0.69
N PRO A 2 10.63 0.38 -0.21
CA PRO A 2 9.37 0.95 -0.69
C PRO A 2 8.33 1.00 0.45
N ILE A 3 7.63 2.11 0.56
CA ILE A 3 6.49 2.27 1.46
C ILE A 3 5.25 1.91 0.64
N TYR A 4 4.50 0.91 1.08
CA TYR A 4 3.24 0.53 0.49
C TYR A 4 2.10 1.03 1.36
N GLU A 5 1.11 1.65 0.73
CA GLU A 5 -0.12 2.01 1.42
C GLU A 5 -1.16 0.91 1.23
N TYR A 6 -1.85 0.57 2.31
CA TYR A 6 -2.92 -0.41 2.33
C TYR A 6 -4.18 0.19 2.92
N ARG A 7 -5.33 -0.28 2.44
CA ARG A 7 -6.66 0.04 2.96
C ARG A 7 -7.37 -1.26 3.29
N CYS A 8 -7.87 -1.37 4.51
CA CYS A 8 -8.76 -2.48 4.86
C CYS A 8 -10.15 -2.23 4.28
N THR A 9 -10.76 -3.23 3.64
CA THR A 9 -12.11 -3.12 3.07
C THR A 9 -13.22 -3.26 4.13
N GLU A 10 -12.91 -3.85 5.29
CA GLU A 10 -13.91 -4.04 6.35
C GLU A 10 -14.03 -2.86 7.30
N CYS A 11 -12.92 -2.20 7.64
CA CYS A 11 -12.90 -1.10 8.59
C CYS A 11 -12.48 0.24 7.98
N ASP A 12 -12.30 0.28 6.67
CA ASP A 12 -11.87 1.41 5.84
C ASP A 12 -10.57 2.13 6.30
N THR A 13 -9.84 1.50 7.21
CA THR A 13 -8.65 2.09 7.82
C THR A 13 -7.47 1.97 6.86
N ARG A 14 -6.81 3.09 6.62
CA ARG A 14 -5.60 3.17 5.79
C ARG A 14 -4.36 3.10 6.67
N PHE A 15 -3.37 2.34 6.25
CA PHE A 15 -2.08 2.25 6.94
C PHE A 15 -0.95 2.09 5.92
N SER A 16 0.16 2.75 6.20
CA SER A 16 1.39 2.63 5.42
C SER A 16 2.29 1.57 6.07
N GLN A 17 2.74 0.61 5.28
CA GLN A 17 3.72 -0.38 5.72
C GLN A 17 4.97 -0.32 4.84
N GLN A 18 6.13 -0.30 5.48
CA GLN A 18 7.42 -0.44 4.80
C GLN A 18 7.67 -1.93 4.59
N GLU A 19 7.47 -2.44 3.38
CA GLU A 19 7.73 -3.84 3.06
C GLU A 19 8.73 -3.94 1.90
N GLY A 20 9.57 -4.97 1.94
CA GLY A 20 10.36 -5.36 0.79
C GLY A 20 9.46 -5.95 -0.30
N ILE A 21 9.85 -5.79 -1.57
CA ILE A 21 9.17 -6.42 -2.73
C ILE A 21 8.96 -7.94 -2.52
N GLU A 22 9.88 -8.60 -1.82
CA GLU A 22 9.81 -10.04 -1.53
C GLU A 22 8.71 -10.43 -0.52
N GLU A 23 8.39 -9.57 0.45
CA GLU A 23 7.30 -9.82 1.40
C GLU A 23 5.93 -9.49 0.80
N HIS A 24 5.87 -8.44 -0.03
CA HIS A 24 4.64 -7.99 -0.70
C HIS A 24 4.00 -9.07 -1.57
N GLY A 25 4.79 -9.97 -2.18
CA GLY A 25 4.29 -11.09 -2.99
C GLY A 25 3.88 -12.33 -2.19
N ARG A 26 4.28 -12.46 -0.92
CA ARG A 26 4.12 -13.69 -0.14
C ARG A 26 3.11 -13.58 1.00
N LYS A 27 2.95 -12.40 1.61
CA LYS A 27 2.03 -12.22 2.73
C LYS A 27 1.19 -10.97 2.53
N ARG A 28 -0.13 -11.15 2.56
CA ARG A 28 -1.06 -10.03 2.70
C ARG A 28 -1.06 -9.60 4.17
N PRO A 29 -0.71 -8.34 4.49
CA PRO A 29 -0.70 -7.90 5.88
C PRO A 29 -2.11 -7.96 6.47
N ALA A 30 -2.22 -8.31 7.74
CA ALA A 30 -3.49 -8.22 8.46
C ALA A 30 -3.74 -6.77 8.88
N CYS A 31 -4.99 -6.33 8.82
CA CYS A 31 -5.36 -5.02 9.34
C CYS A 31 -5.09 -4.97 10.86
N PRO A 32 -4.37 -3.95 11.38
CA PRO A 32 -4.07 -3.85 12.81
C PRO A 32 -5.30 -3.63 13.69
N LYS A 33 -6.42 -3.18 13.10
CA LYS A 33 -7.65 -2.82 13.83
C LYS A 33 -8.65 -3.98 13.94
N CYS A 34 -8.95 -4.63 12.82
CA CYS A 34 -9.94 -5.72 12.77
C CYS A 34 -9.31 -7.11 12.65
N LYS A 35 -7.98 -7.23 12.50
CA LYS A 35 -7.25 -8.48 12.20
C LYS A 35 -7.69 -9.18 10.91
N SER A 36 -8.52 -8.53 10.09
CA SER A 36 -8.95 -9.05 8.81
C SER A 36 -7.80 -9.08 7.82
N ARG A 37 -7.78 -10.09 6.97
CA ARG A 37 -6.85 -10.22 5.83
C ARG A 37 -7.39 -9.56 4.56
N ALA A 38 -8.60 -8.99 4.63
CA ALA A 38 -9.21 -8.22 3.57
C ALA A 38 -8.61 -6.80 3.55
N VAL A 39 -7.37 -6.70 3.06
CA VAL A 39 -6.67 -5.44 2.79
C VAL A 39 -6.35 -5.34 1.31
N GLU A 40 -6.55 -4.16 0.75
CA GLU A 40 -6.23 -3.81 -0.61
C GLU A 40 -5.09 -2.79 -0.62
N GLN A 41 -4.23 -2.86 -1.64
CA GLN A 41 -3.16 -1.91 -1.81
C GLN A 41 -3.72 -0.62 -2.42
N VAL A 42 -3.42 0.50 -1.78
CA VAL A 42 -3.74 1.82 -2.31
C VAL A 42 -2.47 2.36 -2.95
N PHE A 43 -2.50 2.52 -4.26
CA PHE A 43 -1.46 3.28 -4.94
C PHE A 43 -1.86 4.74 -4.92
N SER A 44 -1.11 5.56 -4.19
CA SER A 44 -1.22 7.01 -4.34
C SER A 44 -0.84 7.37 -5.79
N PRO A 45 -1.68 8.14 -6.51
CA PRO A 45 -1.36 8.54 -7.88
C PRO A 45 -0.11 9.42 -7.87
N PHE A 46 1.00 8.91 -8.39
CA PHE A 46 2.19 9.71 -8.58
C PHE A 46 2.13 10.38 -9.96
N PHE A 47 2.33 11.70 -9.99
CA PHE A 47 2.50 12.43 -11.25
C PHE A 47 3.99 12.65 -11.47
N ALA A 48 4.56 11.93 -12.44
CA ALA A 48 5.91 12.19 -12.89
C ALA A 48 5.94 13.55 -13.61
N LYS A 49 6.41 14.59 -12.92
CA LYS A 49 6.77 15.86 -13.57
C LYS A 49 7.98 15.61 -14.46
N THR A 50 7.74 15.36 -15.74
CA THR A 50 8.79 15.45 -16.75
C THR A 50 8.90 16.91 -17.17
N VAL A 51 10.10 17.49 -17.01
CA VAL A 51 10.39 18.77 -17.65
C VAL A 51 10.32 18.56 -19.15
N ARG A 52 9.38 19.24 -19.82
CA ARG A 52 9.32 19.30 -21.28
C ARG A 52 10.70 19.73 -21.78
N LYS A 53 11.37 18.85 -22.53
CA LYS A 53 12.54 19.22 -23.32
C LYS A 53 12.00 19.78 -24.63
N SER A 54 12.07 21.10 -24.80
CA SER A 54 11.80 21.79 -26.07
C SER A 54 12.69 21.29 -27.19
#